data_AF-A0A1G3B1X1-F1
#
_entry.id   AF-A0A1G3B1X1-F1
#
_cell.length_a   1.000
_cell.length_b   1.000
_cell.length_c   1.000
_cell.angle_alpha   90.00
_cell.angle_beta   90.00
_cell.angle_gamma   90.00
#
_symmetry.space_group_name_H-M   'P 1'
#
loop_
_entity.id
_entity.type
_entity.pdbx_description
1 polymer ?
#
loop_
_entity_poly.entity_id
_entity_poly.type
_entity_poly.pdbx_seq_one_letter_code
_entity_poly.pdbx_strand_id
1 'polypeptide(L)'
;MPITRELDNLKKLESVGFSHEQAETLADVIEKSHVDSQESLKEFIHNEISGIHKEFDSKISGLRSELGNEISGLRSELGNEISDLRSEVKSLRSEMKSLRSDIICEMNKELKDLLIKIFGIIVGTVGIAVTILKLFP
;
A
#
# COMPACT_ATOMS: atom_id res chain seq x y z
N MET A 1 -53.07 4.84 26.55
CA MET A 1 -54.50 5.10 26.29
C MET A 1 -55.16 3.94 25.51
N PRO A 2 -55.04 2.65 25.92
CA PRO A 2 -55.58 1.51 25.15
C PRO A 2 -57.07 1.25 25.45
N ILE A 3 -57.43 1.32 26.75
CA ILE A 3 -58.78 1.10 27.30
C ILE A 3 -59.88 1.89 26.59
N THR A 4 -59.58 3.12 26.13
CA THR A 4 -60.56 3.97 25.44
C THR A 4 -60.88 3.48 24.03
N ARG A 5 -59.92 2.86 23.33
CA ARG A 5 -60.14 2.33 21.98
C ARG A 5 -60.81 0.97 22.01
N GLU A 6 -60.47 0.14 22.98
CA GLU A 6 -61.15 -1.13 23.24
C GLU A 6 -62.64 -0.90 23.54
N LEU A 7 -62.98 0.00 24.46
CA LEU A 7 -64.38 0.33 24.76
C LEU A 7 -65.15 0.85 23.54
N ASP A 8 -64.52 1.69 22.69
CA ASP A 8 -65.15 2.18 21.47
C ASP A 8 -65.36 1.08 20.42
N ASN A 9 -64.44 0.12 20.33
CA ASN A 9 -64.55 -1.03 19.44
C ASN A 9 -65.69 -1.96 19.87
N LEU A 10 -65.80 -2.25 21.17
CA LEU A 10 -66.88 -3.07 21.73
C LEU A 10 -68.25 -2.42 21.46
N LYS A 11 -68.40 -1.12 21.76
CA LYS A 11 -69.65 -0.38 21.50
C LYS A 11 -70.05 -0.38 20.02
N LYS A 12 -69.08 -0.28 19.10
CA LYS A 12 -69.35 -0.36 17.65
C LYS A 12 -69.87 -1.73 17.25
N LEU A 13 -69.28 -2.81 17.77
CA LEU A 13 -69.71 -4.18 17.47
C LEU A 13 -71.10 -4.47 18.06
N GLU A 14 -71.37 -4.02 19.29
CA GLU A 14 -72.70 -4.10 19.90
C GLU A 14 -73.75 -3.33 19.10
N SER A 15 -73.39 -2.15 18.55
CA SER A 15 -74.30 -1.32 17.76
C SER A 15 -74.78 -1.98 16.46
N VAL A 16 -74.04 -2.97 15.95
CA VAL A 16 -74.37 -3.72 14.73
C VAL A 16 -74.91 -5.13 15.01
N GLY A 17 -75.32 -5.40 16.26
CA GLY A 17 -76.09 -6.60 16.63
C GLY A 17 -75.28 -7.75 17.24
N PHE A 18 -74.00 -7.55 17.55
CA PHE A 18 -73.25 -8.53 18.34
C PHE A 18 -73.64 -8.43 19.82
N SER A 19 -73.75 -9.57 20.50
CA SER A 19 -73.81 -9.57 21.96
C SER A 19 -72.47 -9.14 22.56
N HIS A 20 -72.48 -8.68 23.81
CA HIS A 20 -71.28 -8.25 24.52
C HIS A 20 -70.15 -9.29 24.47
N GLU A 21 -70.49 -10.56 24.75
CA GLU A 21 -69.52 -11.68 24.75
C GLU A 21 -68.93 -11.94 23.35
N GLN A 22 -69.74 -11.80 22.29
CA GLN A 22 -69.25 -11.93 20.92
C GLN A 22 -68.37 -10.74 20.49
N ALA A 23 -68.75 -9.53 20.90
CA ALA A 23 -67.96 -8.32 20.64
C ALA A 23 -66.61 -8.37 21.35
N GLU A 24 -66.59 -8.82 22.61
CA GLU A 24 -65.39 -9.02 23.41
C GLU A 24 -64.46 -10.07 22.80
N THR A 25 -64.99 -11.25 22.47
CA THR A 25 -64.20 -12.32 21.84
C THR A 25 -63.59 -11.86 20.50
N LEU A 26 -64.36 -11.16 19.67
CA LEU A 26 -63.87 -10.69 18.38
C LEU A 26 -62.80 -9.59 18.54
N ALA A 27 -63.00 -8.67 19.49
CA ALA A 27 -62.03 -7.64 19.79
C ALA A 27 -60.70 -8.24 20.28
N ASP A 28 -60.76 -9.21 21.20
CA ASP A 28 -59.58 -9.92 21.73
C ASP A 28 -58.82 -10.68 20.62
N VAL A 29 -59.53 -11.42 19.76
CA VAL A 29 -58.91 -12.15 18.64
C VAL A 29 -58.21 -11.21 17.66
N ILE A 30 -58.86 -10.09 17.30
CA ILE A 30 -58.28 -9.11 16.37
C ILE A 30 -57.09 -8.39 17.02
N GLU A 31 -57.21 -7.99 18.29
CA GLU A 31 -56.13 -7.33 19.03
C GLU A 31 -54.91 -8.24 19.12
N LYS A 32 -55.11 -9.50 19.53
CA LYS A 32 -54.04 -10.48 19.61
C LYS A 32 -53.38 -10.72 18.25
N SER A 33 -54.16 -10.91 17.19
CA SER A 33 -53.62 -11.05 15.83
C SER A 33 -52.83 -9.82 15.37
N HIS A 34 -53.28 -8.61 15.73
CA HIS A 34 -52.59 -7.37 15.40
C HIS A 34 -51.27 -7.22 16.18
N VAL A 35 -51.28 -7.53 17.48
CA VAL A 35 -50.08 -7.53 18.33
C VAL A 35 -49.06 -8.54 17.82
N ASP A 36 -49.48 -9.77 17.50
CA ASP A 36 -48.62 -10.82 16.94
C ASP A 36 -47.99 -10.36 15.60
N SER A 37 -48.79 -9.74 14.74
CA SER A 37 -48.31 -9.18 13.46
C SER A 37 -47.30 -8.05 13.67
N GLN A 38 -47.54 -7.16 14.64
CA GLN A 38 -46.61 -6.08 14.97
C GLN A 38 -45.29 -6.60 15.53
N GLU A 39 -45.33 -7.60 16.41
CA GLU A 39 -44.11 -8.18 16.96
C GLU A 39 -43.31 -8.92 15.87
N SER A 40 -43.99 -9.66 14.98
CA SER A 40 -43.33 -10.31 13.83
C SER A 40 -42.64 -9.31 12.90
N LEU A 41 -43.29 -8.16 12.62
CA LEU A 41 -42.70 -7.11 11.79
C LEU A 41 -41.51 -6.45 12.49
N LYS A 42 -41.60 -6.22 13.80
CA LYS A 42 -40.51 -5.66 14.60
C LYS A 42 -39.31 -6.60 14.63
N GLU A 43 -39.54 -7.91 14.79
CA GLU A 43 -38.49 -8.92 14.72
C GLU A 43 -37.85 -8.96 13.33
N PHE A 44 -38.65 -8.96 12.26
CA PHE A 44 -38.16 -8.92 10.89
C PHE A 44 -37.27 -7.70 10.64
N ILE A 45 -37.74 -6.50 11.00
CA ILE A 45 -36.96 -5.25 10.85
C ILE A 45 -35.67 -5.30 11.68
N HIS A 46 -35.73 -5.81 12.92
CA HIS A 46 -34.55 -5.93 13.76
C HIS A 46 -33.50 -6.85 13.14
N ASN A 47 -33.94 -8.00 12.60
CA ASN A 47 -33.07 -8.96 11.95
C ASN A 47 -32.45 -8.40 10.65
N GLU A 48 -33.23 -7.73 9.81
CA GLU A 48 -32.72 -7.08 8.60
C GLU A 48 -31.69 -5.99 8.93
N ILE A 49 -31.98 -5.12 9.90
CA ILE A 49 -31.03 -4.08 10.34
C ILE A 49 -29.75 -4.71 10.89
N SER A 50 -29.86 -5.77 11.71
CA SER A 50 -28.70 -6.49 12.24
C SER A 50 -27.87 -7.14 11.12
N GLY A 51 -28.54 -7.72 10.12
CA GLY A 51 -27.91 -8.31 8.94
C GLY A 51 -27.13 -7.29 8.13
N ILE A 52 -27.77 -6.15 7.80
CA ILE A 52 -27.13 -5.03 7.09
C ILE A 52 -25.92 -4.51 7.86
N HIS A 53 -26.04 -4.35 9.19
CA HIS A 53 -24.94 -3.86 10.02
C HIS A 53 -23.73 -4.81 9.97
N LYS A 54 -23.96 -6.12 10.10
CA LYS A 54 -22.91 -7.14 9.98
C LYS A 54 -22.26 -7.17 8.61
N GLU A 55 -23.06 -7.06 7.53
CA GLU A 55 -22.52 -7.02 6.17
C GLU A 55 -21.65 -5.77 5.95
N PHE A 56 -22.09 -4.62 6.46
CA PHE A 56 -21.33 -3.38 6.38
C PHE A 56 -20.01 -3.44 7.15
N ASP A 57 -20.03 -3.95 8.39
CA ASP A 57 -18.82 -4.16 9.18
C ASP A 57 -17.83 -5.13 8.51
N SER A 58 -18.36 -6.19 7.90
CA SER A 58 -17.56 -7.15 7.14
C SER A 58 -16.90 -6.49 5.93
N LYS A 59 -17.65 -5.69 5.15
CA LYS A 59 -17.12 -4.94 3.99
C LYS A 59 -16.07 -3.92 4.41
N ILE A 60 -16.30 -3.16 5.49
CA ILE A 60 -15.30 -2.21 6.01
C ILE A 60 -14.03 -2.93 6.44
N SER A 61 -14.16 -4.06 7.14
CA SER A 61 -13.01 -4.85 7.58
C SER A 61 -12.23 -5.42 6.41
N GLY A 62 -12.93 -5.91 5.38
CA GLY A 62 -12.35 -6.36 4.12
C GLY A 62 -11.54 -5.26 3.42
N LEU A 63 -12.16 -4.09 3.20
CA LEU A 63 -11.50 -2.94 2.57
C LEU A 63 -10.27 -2.47 3.36
N ARG A 64 -10.34 -2.44 4.70
CA ARG A 64 -9.18 -2.10 5.55
C ARG A 64 -8.04 -3.11 5.39
N SER A 65 -8.36 -4.39 5.30
CA SER A 65 -7.36 -5.45 5.09
C SER A 65 -6.73 -5.33 3.70
N GLU A 66 -7.52 -5.12 2.66
CA GLU A 66 -7.04 -4.95 1.28
C GLU A 66 -6.09 -3.75 1.18
N LEU A 67 -6.51 -2.58 1.68
CA LEU A 67 -5.65 -1.39 1.71
C LEU A 67 -4.36 -1.61 2.53
N GLY A 68 -4.45 -2.31 3.66
CA GLY A 68 -3.28 -2.66 4.46
C GLY A 68 -2.28 -3.54 3.70
N ASN A 69 -2.78 -4.50 2.92
CA ASN A 69 -1.97 -5.37 2.09
C ASN A 69 -1.32 -4.61 0.93
N GLU A 70 -2.08 -3.76 0.23
CA GLU A 70 -1.55 -2.92 -0.86
C GLU A 70 -0.44 -1.97 -0.39
N ILE A 71 -0.64 -1.29 0.75
CA ILE A 71 0.38 -0.41 1.34
C ILE A 71 1.64 -1.20 1.70
N SER A 72 1.48 -2.41 2.25
CA SER A 72 2.62 -3.27 2.59
C SER A 72 3.36 -3.75 1.35
N GLY A 73 2.63 -4.10 0.28
CA GLY A 73 3.19 -4.46 -1.03
C GLY A 73 4.01 -3.32 -1.62
N LEU A 74 3.43 -2.12 -1.73
CA LEU A 74 4.11 -0.93 -2.25
C LEU A 74 5.37 -0.57 -1.45
N ARG A 75 5.33 -0.70 -0.12
CA ARG A 75 6.52 -0.48 0.72
C ARG A 75 7.63 -1.49 0.44
N SER A 76 7.27 -2.74 0.20
CA SER A 76 8.24 -3.79 -0.15
C SER A 76 8.86 -3.52 -1.52
N GLU A 77 8.04 -3.18 -2.52
CA GLU A 77 8.50 -2.85 -3.88
C GLU A 77 9.48 -1.67 -3.87
N LEU A 78 9.09 -0.55 -3.23
CA LEU A 78 9.97 0.61 -3.08
C LEU A 78 11.26 0.28 -2.31
N GLY A 79 11.17 -0.59 -1.29
CA GLY A 79 12.34 -1.05 -0.54
C GLY A 79 13.33 -1.82 -1.43
N ASN A 80 12.83 -2.67 -2.31
CA ASN A 80 13.62 -3.43 -3.27
C ASN A 80 14.26 -2.50 -4.32
N GLU A 81 13.48 -1.61 -4.93
CA GLU A 81 13.99 -0.64 -5.91
C GLU A 81 15.11 0.24 -5.34
N ILE A 82 14.97 0.71 -4.09
CA ILE A 82 16.02 1.47 -3.40
C ILE A 82 17.28 0.63 -3.18
N SER A 83 17.13 -0.67 -2.85
CA SER A 83 18.26 -1.58 -2.68
C SER A 83 19.00 -1.83 -3.99
N ASP A 84 18.27 -2.01 -5.07
CA ASP A 84 18.82 -2.24 -6.41
C ASP A 84 19.58 -0.98 -6.89
N LEU A 85 18.96 0.20 -6.78
CA LEU A 85 19.62 1.47 -7.11
C LEU A 85 20.89 1.71 -6.28
N ARG A 86 20.89 1.36 -4.99
CA ARG A 86 22.10 1.45 -4.15
C ARG A 86 23.20 0.52 -4.65
N SER A 87 22.83 -0.68 -5.12
CA SER A 87 23.77 -1.65 -5.66
C SER A 87 24.36 -1.18 -6.99
N GLU A 88 23.53 -0.64 -7.89
CA GLU A 88 23.97 -0.03 -9.15
C GLU A 88 24.94 1.13 -8.91
N VAL A 89 24.61 2.05 -8.00
CA VAL A 89 25.50 3.17 -7.63
C VAL A 89 26.83 2.68 -7.07
N LYS A 90 26.84 1.59 -6.30
CA LYS A 90 28.07 0.99 -5.78
C LYS A 90 28.91 0.37 -6.91
N SER A 91 28.28 -0.30 -7.87
CA SER A 91 28.97 -0.84 -9.06
C SER A 91 29.61 0.28 -9.87
N LEU A 92 28.84 1.32 -10.21
CA LEU A 92 29.33 2.47 -10.97
C LEU A 92 30.50 3.18 -10.27
N ARG A 93 30.45 3.34 -8.94
CA ARG A 93 31.60 3.88 -8.18
C ARG A 93 32.83 3.00 -8.26
N SER A 94 32.66 1.67 -8.25
CA SER A 94 33.76 0.72 -8.39
C SER A 94 34.37 0.78 -9.79
N GLU A 95 33.54 0.80 -10.83
CA GLU A 95 33.95 0.94 -12.23
C GLU A 95 34.70 2.26 -12.44
N MET A 96 34.19 3.38 -11.91
CA MET A 96 34.85 4.69 -12.00
C MET A 96 36.22 4.70 -11.30
N LYS A 97 36.33 4.00 -10.15
CA LYS A 97 37.62 3.84 -9.45
C LYS A 97 38.61 3.02 -10.26
N SER A 98 38.15 1.94 -10.91
CA SER A 98 38.98 1.13 -11.80
C SER A 98 39.48 1.96 -12.98
N LEU A 99 38.56 2.62 -13.69
CA LEU A 99 38.90 3.45 -14.84
C LEU A 99 39.91 4.55 -14.48
N ARG A 100 39.74 5.20 -13.33
CA ARG A 100 40.70 6.19 -12.83
C ARG A 100 42.08 5.56 -12.56
N SER A 101 42.12 4.36 -11.99
CA SER A 101 43.37 3.63 -11.74
C SER A 101 44.08 3.28 -13.05
N ASP A 102 43.32 2.80 -14.03
CA ASP A 102 43.83 2.41 -15.35
C ASP A 102 44.45 3.61 -16.08
N ILE A 103 43.74 4.75 -16.10
CA ILE A 103 44.25 6.02 -16.66
C ILE A 103 45.55 6.45 -15.98
N ILE A 104 45.61 6.41 -14.64
CA ILE A 104 46.83 6.77 -13.90
C ILE A 104 47.99 5.82 -14.24
N CYS A 105 47.71 4.52 -14.39
CA CYS A 105 48.73 3.54 -14.75
C CYS A 105 49.29 3.81 -16.15
N GLU A 106 48.41 4.05 -17.12
CA GLU A 106 48.78 4.31 -18.51
C GLU A 106 49.59 5.61 -18.64
N MET A 107 49.14 6.70 -18.00
CA MET A 107 49.89 7.94 -17.93
C MET A 107 51.30 7.75 -17.33
N ASN A 108 51.42 7.00 -16.24
CA ASN A 108 52.72 6.72 -15.62
C ASN A 108 53.64 5.91 -16.52
N LYS A 109 53.08 5.00 -17.32
CA LYS A 109 53.83 4.20 -18.30
C LYS A 109 54.36 5.09 -19.42
N GLU A 110 53.53 5.95 -19.98
CA GLU A 110 53.92 6.90 -21.02
C GLU A 110 54.98 7.90 -20.53
N LEU A 111 54.83 8.44 -19.31
CA LEU A 111 55.82 9.33 -18.71
C LEU A 111 57.18 8.66 -18.52
N LYS A 112 57.20 7.40 -18.05
CA LYS A 112 58.44 6.62 -17.91
C LYS A 112 59.09 6.35 -19.26
N ASP A 113 58.31 5.97 -20.28
CA ASP A 113 58.81 5.72 -21.62
C ASP A 113 59.45 6.99 -22.23
N LEU A 114 58.79 8.14 -22.10
CA LEU A 114 59.35 9.43 -22.52
C LEU A 114 60.64 9.79 -21.77
N LEU A 115 60.70 9.57 -20.46
CA LEU A 115 61.89 9.87 -19.66
C LEU A 115 63.09 9.01 -20.11
N ILE A 116 62.88 7.72 -20.36
CA ILE A 116 63.92 6.82 -20.87
C ILE A 116 64.41 7.29 -22.24
N LYS A 117 63.50 7.67 -23.15
CA LYS A 117 63.85 8.20 -24.48
C LYS A 117 64.69 9.47 -24.38
N ILE A 118 64.30 10.43 -23.52
CA ILE A 118 65.05 11.67 -23.30
C ILE A 118 66.43 11.38 -22.72
N PHE A 119 66.54 10.49 -21.73
CA PHE A 119 67.82 10.09 -21.16
C PHE A 119 68.75 9.49 -22.23
N GLY A 120 68.23 8.61 -23.08
CA GLY A 120 68.98 8.05 -24.21
C GLY A 120 69.51 9.13 -25.17
N ILE A 121 68.69 10.13 -25.51
CA ILE A 121 69.09 11.26 -26.37
C ILE A 121 70.19 12.11 -25.70
N ILE A 122 70.06 12.43 -24.41
CA ILE A 122 71.05 13.23 -23.68
C ILE A 122 72.39 12.49 -23.64
N VAL A 123 72.39 11.22 -23.24
CA VAL A 123 73.63 10.42 -23.18
C VAL A 123 74.27 10.31 -24.57
N GLY A 124 73.47 10.10 -25.62
CA GLY A 124 73.96 10.04 -27.00
C GLY A 124 74.63 11.34 -27.45
N THR A 125 73.97 12.49 -27.24
CA THR A 125 74.51 13.80 -27.65
C THR A 125 75.74 14.21 -26.85
N VAL A 126 75.78 13.93 -25.53
CA VAL A 126 76.96 14.15 -24.69
C VAL A 126 78.13 13.28 -25.14
N GLY A 127 77.88 12.00 -25.44
CA GLY A 127 78.91 11.10 -25.97
C GLY A 127 79.56 11.61 -27.25
N ILE A 128 78.73 12.07 -28.20
CA ILE A 128 79.20 12.68 -29.45
C ILE A 128 80.05 13.94 -29.18
N ALA A 129 79.59 14.83 -28.31
CA ALA A 129 80.32 16.05 -27.96
C ALA A 129 81.71 15.76 -27.35
N VAL A 130 81.80 14.76 -26.47
CA VAL A 130 83.08 14.33 -25.87
C VAL A 130 84.03 13.77 -26.92
N THR A 131 83.55 12.97 -27.88
CA THR A 131 84.39 12.48 -28.98
C THR A 131 84.90 13.61 -29.87
N ILE A 132 84.07 14.62 -30.16
CA ILE A 132 84.48 15.80 -30.94
C ILE A 132 85.55 16.60 -30.19
N LEU A 133 85.41 16.81 -28.88
CA LEU A 133 86.42 17.51 -28.07
C LEU A 133 87.78 16.80 -28.08
N LYS A 134 87.82 15.47 -28.17
CA LYS A 134 89.08 14.71 -28.26
C LYS A 134 89.75 14.77 -29.63
N LEU A 135 89.03 15.15 -30.69
CA LEU A 135 89.56 15.25 -32.06
C LEU A 135 90.34 16.56 -32.30
N PHE A 136 90.15 17.58 -31.45
CA PHE A 136 90.87 18.85 -31.50
C PHE A 136 91.81 18.94 -30.27
N PRO A 137 93.11 18.58 -30.39
CA PRO A 137 94.08 18.69 -29.31
C PRO A 137 94.46 20.14 -28.97
#